data_AF-A0A921JWN3-F1
#
_entry.id   AF-A0A921JWN3-F1
#
_cell.length_a   1.000
_cell.length_b   1.000
_cell.length_c   1.000
_cell.angle_alpha   90.00
_cell.angle_beta   90.00
_cell.angle_gamma   90.00
#
_symmetry.space_group_name_H-M   'P 1'
#
loop_
_entity.id
_entity.type
_entity.pdbx_description
1 polymer ?
#
loop_
_entity_poly.entity_id
_entity_poly.type
_entity_poly.pdbx_seq_one_letter_code
_entity_poly.pdbx_strand_id
1 'polypeptide(L)'
;LINFLSRDATLFAHILEPTNAAVFGRASSASMLAVALHFAVENELQRKLDYQHLVNQVATYICLETDTRGFVNQQGWAHAYAAIIDLLVVLSETDDLPRADKLFLLLTLIERLKRLTTPLIYGENDRMAAYFVTLTNRHSLYEATLLNALKQWRQTVARHRRPDNLAGWNQFFNRKRLSDALRLRKDASPQLKKYLNSTIDFLG
;
A
#
# COMPACT_ATOMS: atom_id res chain seq x y z
N LEU A 1 23.84 -1.07 1.13
CA LEU A 1 22.72 -0.18 1.53
C LEU A 1 21.40 -0.92 1.57
N ILE A 2 20.89 -1.45 0.44
CA ILE A 2 19.60 -2.17 0.36
C ILE A 2 19.46 -3.25 1.46
N ASN A 3 20.42 -4.16 1.59
CA ASN A 3 20.40 -5.20 2.63
C ASN A 3 20.34 -4.66 4.07
N PHE A 4 20.88 -3.47 4.33
CA PHE A 4 20.82 -2.85 5.66
C PHE A 4 19.44 -2.24 5.92
N LEU A 5 18.81 -1.67 4.89
CA LEU A 5 17.49 -1.04 4.98
C LEU A 5 16.37 -2.10 5.05
N SER A 6 16.55 -3.24 4.39
CA SER A 6 15.57 -4.32 4.32
C SER A 6 15.70 -5.37 5.42
N ARG A 7 16.67 -5.27 6.34
CA ARG A 7 16.82 -6.23 7.43
C ARG A 7 15.77 -6.02 8.52
N ASP A 8 15.40 -7.09 9.21
CA ASP A 8 14.38 -7.10 10.27
C ASP A 8 14.62 -6.02 11.33
N ALA A 9 15.85 -5.89 11.83
CA ALA A 9 16.21 -4.91 12.86
C ALA A 9 15.99 -3.44 12.43
N THR A 10 15.88 -3.18 11.13
CA THR A 10 15.64 -1.85 10.57
C THR A 10 14.17 -1.71 10.17
N LEU A 11 13.68 -2.59 9.31
CA LEU A 11 12.34 -2.47 8.70
C LEU A 11 11.22 -2.83 9.68
N PHE A 12 11.50 -3.63 10.71
CA PHE A 12 10.53 -4.10 11.71
C PHE A 12 10.83 -3.61 13.13
N ALA A 13 11.70 -2.61 13.27
CA ALA A 13 12.07 -2.05 14.57
C ALA A 13 10.81 -1.70 15.40
N HIS A 14 10.63 -2.39 16.53
CA HIS A 14 9.48 -2.23 17.44
C HIS A 14 8.10 -2.30 16.75
N ILE A 15 7.96 -3.05 15.65
CA ILE A 15 6.71 -3.05 14.85
C ILE A 15 5.52 -3.74 15.54
N LEU A 16 5.79 -4.63 16.50
CA LEU A 16 4.75 -5.33 17.27
C LEU A 16 4.32 -4.55 18.52
N GLU A 17 5.04 -3.49 18.84
CA GLU A 17 4.60 -2.56 19.88
C GLU A 17 3.48 -1.68 19.33
N PRO A 18 2.64 -1.06 20.19
CA PRO A 18 1.69 -0.05 19.76
C PRO A 18 2.41 1.16 19.13
N THR A 19 1.74 2.31 19.13
CA THR A 19 2.33 3.59 18.74
C THR A 19 3.68 3.85 19.43
N ASN A 20 4.77 3.88 18.66
CA ASN A 20 6.14 4.09 19.16
C ASN A 20 6.97 4.98 18.22
N ALA A 21 8.12 5.48 18.69
CA ALA A 21 8.98 6.38 17.91
C ALA A 21 9.78 5.65 16.80
N ALA A 22 9.90 4.33 16.83
CA ALA A 22 10.64 3.60 15.79
C ALA A 22 9.95 3.67 14.41
N VAL A 23 8.67 4.08 14.35
CA VAL A 23 7.96 4.31 13.08
C VAL A 23 8.70 5.29 12.17
N PHE A 24 9.36 6.31 12.72
CA PHE A 24 10.13 7.26 11.91
C PHE A 24 11.31 6.54 11.23
N GLY A 25 12.00 5.67 11.97
CA GLY A 25 13.07 4.83 11.43
C GLY A 25 12.58 3.86 10.37
N ARG A 26 11.45 3.16 10.60
CA ARG A 26 10.85 2.23 9.63
C ARG A 26 10.41 2.95 8.35
N ALA A 27 9.71 4.08 8.50
CA ALA A 27 9.26 4.91 7.38
C ALA A 27 10.44 5.46 6.56
N SER A 28 11.44 6.05 7.22
CA SER A 28 12.65 6.53 6.56
C SER A 28 13.40 5.40 5.84
N SER A 29 13.46 4.22 6.45
CA SER A 29 14.12 3.06 5.83
C SER A 29 13.40 2.58 4.58
N ALA A 30 12.07 2.52 4.60
CA ALA A 30 11.27 2.18 3.42
C ALA A 30 11.40 3.24 2.31
N SER A 31 11.39 4.54 2.64
CA SER A 31 11.63 5.60 1.66
C SER A 31 13.04 5.55 1.07
N MET A 32 14.07 5.35 1.90
CA MET A 32 15.46 5.20 1.42
C MET A 32 15.63 3.95 0.59
N LEU A 33 14.92 2.86 0.91
CA LEU A 33 14.91 1.64 0.13
C LEU A 33 14.27 1.88 -1.24
N ALA A 34 13.17 2.62 -1.32
CA ALA A 34 12.56 3.03 -2.59
C ALA A 34 13.55 3.82 -3.45
N VAL A 35 14.21 4.82 -2.88
CA VAL A 35 15.24 5.62 -3.57
C VAL A 35 16.42 4.75 -4.03
N ALA A 36 16.94 3.89 -3.14
CA ALA A 36 18.08 3.03 -3.46
C ALA A 36 17.74 2.03 -4.58
N LEU A 37 16.52 1.47 -4.58
CA LEU A 37 16.06 0.58 -5.64
C LEU A 37 15.87 1.32 -6.96
N HIS A 38 15.30 2.52 -6.93
CA HIS A 38 15.11 3.33 -8.14
C HIS A 38 16.43 3.60 -8.87
N PHE A 39 17.49 3.96 -8.14
CA PHE A 39 18.82 4.15 -8.74
C PHE A 39 19.59 2.85 -8.98
N ALA A 40 19.30 1.79 -8.23
CA ALA A 40 19.86 0.47 -8.52
C ALA A 40 19.35 -0.06 -9.87
N VAL A 41 18.13 0.31 -10.27
CA VAL A 41 17.53 -0.04 -11.57
C VAL A 41 18.37 0.42 -12.76
N GLU A 42 19.07 1.53 -12.61
CA GLU A 42 19.89 2.12 -13.67
C GLU A 42 21.29 1.49 -13.77
N ASN A 43 21.63 0.50 -12.93
CA ASN A 43 22.97 -0.08 -12.81
C ASN A 43 22.97 -1.62 -12.83
N GLU A 44 24.11 -2.26 -13.12
CA GLU A 44 24.29 -3.74 -13.08
C GLU A 44 24.00 -4.39 -11.70
N LEU A 45 23.76 -3.56 -10.68
CA LEU A 45 23.42 -3.97 -9.32
C LEU A 45 22.08 -4.71 -9.23
N GLN A 46 21.11 -4.47 -10.14
CA GLN A 46 19.82 -5.17 -10.13
C GLN A 46 19.96 -6.69 -10.17
N ARG A 47 20.84 -7.20 -11.04
CA ARG A 47 20.99 -8.64 -11.27
C ARG A 47 21.50 -9.42 -10.05
N LYS A 48 22.01 -8.70 -9.04
CA LYS A 48 22.57 -9.29 -7.82
C LYS A 48 21.64 -9.13 -6.61
N LEU A 49 20.50 -8.46 -6.76
CA LEU A 49 19.54 -8.31 -5.66
C LEU A 49 18.73 -9.60 -5.49
N ASP A 50 18.63 -10.04 -4.25
CA ASP A 50 17.68 -11.09 -3.86
C ASP A 50 16.27 -10.48 -3.76
N TYR A 51 15.60 -10.40 -4.91
CA TYR A 51 14.23 -9.87 -4.99
C TYR A 51 13.24 -10.73 -4.19
N GLN A 52 13.46 -12.03 -4.08
CA GLN A 52 12.57 -12.89 -3.31
C GLN A 52 12.62 -12.53 -1.82
N HIS A 53 13.83 -12.38 -1.26
CA HIS A 53 14.00 -11.92 0.11
C HIS A 53 13.39 -10.52 0.31
N LEU A 54 13.64 -9.60 -0.63
CA LEU A 54 13.10 -8.24 -0.57
C LEU A 54 11.57 -8.22 -0.59
N VAL A 55 10.93 -8.99 -1.47
CA VAL A 55 9.46 -9.11 -1.55
C VAL A 55 8.90 -9.63 -0.24
N ASN A 56 9.52 -10.66 0.35
CA ASN A 56 9.11 -11.21 1.63
C ASN A 56 9.21 -10.16 2.75
N GLN A 57 10.30 -9.39 2.78
CA GLN A 57 10.49 -8.31 3.76
C GLN A 57 9.42 -7.22 3.62
N VAL A 58 9.15 -6.77 2.39
CA VAL A 58 8.13 -5.74 2.13
C VAL A 58 6.72 -6.24 2.43
N ALA A 59 6.40 -7.48 2.05
CA ALA A 59 5.10 -8.08 2.37
C ALA A 59 4.91 -8.24 3.89
N THR A 60 5.93 -8.70 4.60
CA THR A 60 5.92 -8.76 6.07
C THR A 60 5.73 -7.37 6.67
N TYR A 61 6.42 -6.35 6.15
CA TYR A 61 6.27 -4.97 6.62
C TYR A 61 4.82 -4.50 6.50
N ILE A 62 4.23 -4.67 5.32
CA ILE A 62 2.83 -4.31 5.05
C ILE A 62 1.89 -5.05 6.00
N CYS A 63 2.09 -6.36 6.21
CA CYS A 63 1.24 -7.17 7.07
C CYS A 63 1.27 -6.72 8.53
N LEU A 64 2.45 -6.34 9.04
CA LEU A 64 2.67 -6.02 10.45
C LEU A 64 2.40 -4.56 10.79
N GLU A 65 2.66 -3.61 9.88
CA GLU A 65 2.60 -2.18 10.20
C GLU A 65 1.18 -1.72 10.55
N THR A 66 0.97 -1.25 11.78
CA THR A 66 -0.31 -0.72 12.29
C THR A 66 -0.31 0.80 12.46
N ASP A 67 0.85 1.44 12.40
CA ASP A 67 0.96 2.88 12.61
C ASP A 67 0.52 3.65 11.36
N THR A 68 -0.64 4.30 11.47
CA THR A 68 -1.22 5.13 10.40
C THR A 68 -1.09 6.62 10.69
N ARG A 69 -0.25 7.01 11.65
CA ARG A 69 -0.04 8.43 11.96
C ARG A 69 0.60 9.14 10.77
N GLY A 70 0.24 10.40 10.58
CA GLY A 70 0.94 11.31 9.67
C GLY A 70 1.87 12.22 10.46
N PHE A 71 1.61 13.53 10.42
CA PHE A 71 2.42 14.51 11.15
C PHE A 71 2.21 14.40 12.66
N VAL A 72 3.31 14.19 13.39
CA VAL A 72 3.38 14.20 14.86
C VAL A 72 4.13 15.46 15.27
N ASN A 73 3.47 16.31 16.06
CA ASN A 73 4.06 17.57 16.54
C ASN A 73 5.44 17.33 17.17
N GLN A 74 6.40 18.18 16.82
CA GLN A 74 7.79 18.15 17.32
C GLN A 74 8.62 16.91 16.93
N GLN A 75 8.03 15.91 16.27
CA GLN A 75 8.72 14.68 15.85
C GLN A 75 8.77 14.52 14.32
N GLY A 76 7.82 15.12 13.59
CA GLY A 76 7.77 15.09 12.14
C GLY A 76 6.81 14.03 11.59
N TRP A 77 7.11 13.49 10.41
CA TRP A 77 6.20 12.63 9.65
C TRP A 77 6.39 11.14 9.98
N ALA A 78 5.40 10.53 10.65
CA ALA A 78 5.34 9.09 10.95
C ALA A 78 4.74 8.26 9.80
N HIS A 79 5.01 8.67 8.56
CA HIS A 79 4.30 8.26 7.34
C HIS A 79 4.69 6.88 6.81
N ALA A 80 4.53 5.84 7.62
CA ALA A 80 4.89 4.47 7.26
C ALA A 80 4.17 4.01 5.99
N TYR A 81 2.86 4.23 5.89
CA TYR A 81 2.08 3.85 4.70
C TYR A 81 2.46 4.61 3.44
N ALA A 82 2.76 5.92 3.52
CA ALA A 82 3.24 6.65 2.36
C ALA A 82 4.58 6.08 1.85
N ALA A 83 5.52 5.79 2.77
CA ALA A 83 6.80 5.19 2.43
C ALA A 83 6.67 3.77 1.84
N ILE A 84 5.75 2.96 2.39
CA ILE A 84 5.40 1.64 1.83
C ILE A 84 4.92 1.78 0.39
N ILE A 85 4.02 2.72 0.11
CA ILE A 85 3.46 2.90 -1.22
C ILE A 85 4.52 3.37 -2.21
N ASP A 86 5.36 4.32 -1.81
CA ASP A 86 6.46 4.81 -2.65
C ASP A 86 7.43 3.66 -3.00
N LEU A 87 7.72 2.77 -2.04
CA LEU A 87 8.49 1.55 -2.28
C LEU A 87 7.79 0.58 -3.25
N LEU A 88 6.47 0.38 -3.09
CA LEU A 88 5.69 -0.47 -3.98
C LEU A 88 5.64 0.08 -5.42
N VAL A 89 5.64 1.40 -5.61
CA VAL A 89 5.72 2.02 -6.94
C VAL A 89 7.02 1.60 -7.63
N VAL A 90 8.17 1.78 -6.96
CA VAL A 90 9.49 1.41 -7.53
C VAL A 90 9.56 -0.09 -7.85
N LEU A 91 9.07 -0.95 -6.94
CA LEU A 91 9.01 -2.40 -7.17
C LEU A 91 8.10 -2.76 -8.35
N SER A 92 6.97 -2.06 -8.51
CA SER A 92 6.06 -2.29 -9.63
C SER A 92 6.70 -1.95 -10.98
N GLU A 93 7.62 -0.98 -10.99
CA GLU A 93 8.36 -0.50 -12.15
C GLU A 93 9.54 -1.40 -12.51
N THR A 94 10.14 -2.07 -11.52
CA THR A 94 11.28 -2.99 -11.67
C THR A 94 10.99 -4.14 -12.63
N ASP A 95 11.72 -4.25 -13.75
CA ASP A 95 11.46 -5.24 -14.79
C ASP A 95 11.87 -6.66 -14.38
N ASP A 96 12.96 -6.81 -13.62
CA ASP A 96 13.44 -8.10 -13.10
C ASP A 96 12.51 -8.70 -12.03
N LEU A 97 11.58 -7.90 -11.47
CA LEU A 97 10.63 -8.39 -10.47
C LEU A 97 9.53 -9.22 -11.14
N PRO A 98 9.35 -10.50 -10.76
CA PRO A 98 8.32 -11.36 -11.32
C PRO A 98 6.91 -10.78 -11.21
N ARG A 99 6.09 -11.05 -12.24
CA ARG A 99 4.68 -10.61 -12.25
C ARG A 99 3.88 -11.15 -11.07
N ALA A 100 4.20 -12.36 -10.62
CA ALA A 100 3.58 -12.99 -9.45
C ALA A 100 3.84 -12.18 -8.18
N ASP A 101 5.06 -11.66 -8.00
CA ASP A 101 5.42 -10.86 -6.83
C ASP A 101 4.72 -9.49 -6.84
N LYS A 102 4.57 -8.88 -8.02
CA LYS A 102 3.78 -7.65 -8.18
C LYS A 102 2.31 -7.88 -7.80
N LEU A 103 1.73 -9.01 -8.18
CA LEU A 103 0.37 -9.41 -7.77
C LEU A 103 0.28 -9.67 -6.26
N PHE A 104 1.27 -10.38 -5.71
CA PHE A 104 1.33 -10.70 -4.30
C PHE A 104 1.38 -9.43 -3.45
N LEU A 105 2.22 -8.46 -3.79
CA LEU A 105 2.32 -7.18 -3.09
C LEU A 105 1.05 -6.33 -3.24
N LEU A 106 0.44 -6.29 -4.44
CA LEU A 106 -0.86 -5.63 -4.65
C LEU A 106 -1.93 -6.18 -3.71
N LEU A 107 -2.07 -7.50 -3.65
CA LEU A 107 -3.07 -8.17 -2.81
C LEU A 107 -2.73 -8.01 -1.32
N THR A 108 -1.45 -8.08 -0.96
CA THR A 108 -0.99 -7.87 0.42
C THR A 108 -1.38 -6.49 0.92
N LEU A 109 -1.17 -5.44 0.12
CA LEU A 109 -1.61 -4.08 0.46
C LEU A 109 -3.14 -4.00 0.61
N ILE A 110 -3.91 -4.51 -0.36
CA ILE A 110 -5.38 -4.50 -0.28
C ILE A 110 -5.88 -5.23 0.98
N GLU A 111 -5.32 -6.40 1.27
CA GLU A 111 -5.67 -7.17 2.45
C GLU A 111 -5.32 -6.43 3.74
N ARG A 112 -4.17 -5.74 3.78
CA ARG A 112 -3.83 -4.93 4.93
C ARG A 112 -4.83 -3.79 5.16
N LEU A 113 -5.18 -3.06 4.11
CA LEU A 113 -6.11 -1.93 4.20
C LEU A 113 -7.50 -2.34 4.70
N LYS A 114 -7.96 -3.56 4.37
CA LYS A 114 -9.22 -4.13 4.88
C LYS A 114 -9.23 -4.24 6.42
N ARG A 115 -8.06 -4.43 7.04
CA ARG A 115 -7.91 -4.73 8.47
C ARG A 115 -7.51 -3.50 9.29
N LEU A 116 -7.05 -2.42 8.67
CA LEU A 116 -6.63 -1.20 9.36
C LEU A 116 -7.76 -0.56 10.16
N THR A 117 -7.58 -0.50 11.48
CA THR A 117 -8.55 0.02 12.45
C THR A 117 -8.37 1.51 12.75
N THR A 118 -7.37 2.15 12.16
CA THR A 118 -7.03 3.56 12.32
C THR A 118 -7.06 4.29 10.97
N PRO A 119 -7.27 5.61 10.94
CA PRO A 119 -7.50 6.34 9.70
C PRO A 119 -6.22 6.58 8.90
N LEU A 120 -6.33 6.54 7.57
CA LEU A 120 -5.34 7.04 6.60
C LEU A 120 -5.86 8.35 5.99
N ILE A 121 -5.29 9.49 6.37
CA ILE A 121 -5.85 10.84 6.11
C ILE A 121 -4.84 11.89 5.67
N TYR A 122 -3.57 11.53 5.47
CA TYR A 122 -2.48 12.47 5.16
C TYR A 122 -1.92 12.24 3.74
N GLY A 123 -2.80 11.90 2.79
CA GLY A 123 -2.46 11.76 1.36
C GLY A 123 -2.09 10.35 0.92
N GLU A 124 -2.11 9.35 1.82
CA GLU A 124 -1.82 7.96 1.47
C GLU A 124 -2.80 7.41 0.43
N ASN A 125 -4.07 7.83 0.46
CA ASN A 125 -5.09 7.36 -0.48
C ASN A 125 -4.78 7.75 -1.94
N ASP A 126 -4.28 8.96 -2.18
CA ASP A 126 -3.92 9.42 -3.51
C ASP A 126 -2.70 8.68 -4.05
N ARG A 127 -1.71 8.42 -3.17
CA ARG A 127 -0.53 7.60 -3.51
C ARG A 127 -0.92 6.15 -3.81
N MET A 128 -1.82 5.55 -3.02
CA MET A 128 -2.30 4.20 -3.28
C MET A 128 -3.05 4.14 -4.60
N ALA A 129 -3.92 5.11 -4.86
CA ALA A 129 -4.61 5.22 -6.14
C ALA A 129 -3.58 5.35 -7.26
N ALA A 130 -2.55 6.21 -7.10
CA ALA A 130 -1.35 6.37 -7.96
C ALA A 130 -0.83 4.99 -8.39
N TYR A 131 -0.32 4.26 -7.40
CA TYR A 131 0.25 2.92 -7.51
C TYR A 131 -0.68 1.91 -8.22
N PHE A 132 -1.92 1.78 -7.74
CA PHE A 132 -2.84 0.78 -8.27
C PHE A 132 -3.13 1.00 -9.75
N VAL A 133 -3.50 2.22 -10.16
CA VAL A 133 -3.81 2.48 -11.59
C VAL A 133 -2.58 2.28 -12.46
N THR A 134 -1.42 2.79 -12.05
CA THR A 134 -0.17 2.61 -12.80
C THR A 134 0.12 1.13 -13.03
N LEU A 135 0.01 0.29 -11.98
CA LEU A 135 0.21 -1.15 -12.09
C LEU A 135 -0.85 -1.81 -12.98
N THR A 136 -2.13 -1.46 -12.84
CA THR A 136 -3.20 -2.01 -13.68
C THR A 136 -3.04 -1.65 -15.15
N ASN A 137 -2.51 -0.46 -15.46
CA ASN A 137 -2.27 -0.02 -16.82
C ASN A 137 -1.11 -0.78 -17.49
N ARG A 138 -0.25 -1.47 -16.73
CA ARG A 138 0.81 -2.32 -17.32
C ARG A 138 0.27 -3.62 -17.89
N HIS A 139 -0.85 -4.16 -17.37
CA HIS A 139 -1.44 -5.39 -17.91
C HIS A 139 -2.85 -5.70 -17.35
N SER A 140 -3.69 -6.30 -18.21
CA SER A 140 -5.05 -6.74 -17.87
C SER A 140 -5.14 -7.71 -16.68
N LEU A 141 -4.10 -8.52 -16.43
CA LEU A 141 -4.04 -9.40 -15.26
C LEU A 141 -4.07 -8.63 -13.93
N TYR A 142 -3.33 -7.52 -13.85
CA TYR A 142 -3.30 -6.68 -12.64
C TYR A 142 -4.64 -5.96 -12.47
N GLU A 143 -5.21 -5.47 -13.57
CA GLU A 143 -6.55 -4.86 -13.60
C GLU A 143 -7.63 -5.84 -13.11
N ALA A 144 -7.68 -7.04 -13.67
CA ALA A 144 -8.63 -8.08 -13.29
C ALA A 144 -8.47 -8.44 -11.80
N THR A 145 -7.23 -8.52 -11.31
CA THR A 145 -6.95 -8.82 -9.90
C THR A 145 -7.46 -7.73 -8.98
N LEU A 146 -7.13 -6.45 -9.26
CA LEU A 146 -7.61 -5.32 -8.47
C LEU A 146 -9.15 -5.23 -8.48
N LEU A 147 -9.77 -5.36 -9.66
CA LEU A 147 -11.22 -5.36 -9.79
C LEU A 147 -11.89 -6.45 -8.96
N ASN A 148 -11.33 -7.67 -8.99
CA ASN A 148 -11.85 -8.78 -8.17
C ASN A 148 -11.68 -8.51 -6.68
N ALA A 149 -10.53 -7.99 -6.25
CA ALA A 149 -10.27 -7.66 -4.85
C ALA A 149 -11.22 -6.55 -4.34
N LEU A 150 -11.48 -5.51 -5.14
CA LEU A 150 -12.44 -4.45 -4.82
C LEU A 150 -13.88 -4.97 -4.77
N LYS A 151 -14.29 -5.82 -5.73
CA LYS A 151 -15.62 -6.47 -5.74
C LYS A 151 -15.84 -7.31 -4.49
N GLN A 152 -14.86 -8.14 -4.10
CA GLN A 152 -14.92 -8.95 -2.89
C GLN A 152 -14.98 -8.08 -1.64
N TRP A 153 -14.14 -7.03 -1.55
CA TRP A 153 -14.16 -6.11 -0.43
C TRP A 153 -15.54 -5.45 -0.26
N ARG A 154 -16.14 -4.99 -1.37
CA ARG A 154 -17.51 -4.45 -1.37
C ARG A 154 -18.54 -5.46 -0.85
N GLN A 155 -18.47 -6.71 -1.28
CA GLN A 155 -19.39 -7.76 -0.80
C GLN A 155 -19.25 -7.99 0.71
N THR A 156 -18.03 -8.00 1.24
CA THR A 156 -17.77 -8.13 2.68
C THR A 156 -18.34 -6.96 3.47
N VAL A 157 -18.13 -5.73 3.02
CA VAL A 157 -18.66 -4.52 3.68
C VAL A 157 -20.19 -4.44 3.57
N ALA A 158 -20.77 -4.88 2.46
CA ALA A 158 -22.21 -4.89 2.27
C ALA A 158 -22.97 -5.78 3.28
N ARG A 159 -22.29 -6.75 3.90
CA ARG A 159 -22.82 -7.60 4.98
C ARG A 159 -22.81 -6.90 6.35
N HIS A 160 -21.94 -5.91 6.55
CA HIS A 160 -21.74 -5.19 7.82
C HIS A 160 -21.80 -3.67 7.57
N ARG A 161 -22.93 -3.18 7.08
CA ARG A 161 -23.06 -1.80 6.61
C ARG A 161 -22.92 -0.75 7.71
N ARG A 162 -23.32 -1.06 8.94
CA ARG A 162 -23.19 -0.16 10.08
C ARG A 162 -22.15 -0.71 11.03
N PRO A 163 -20.95 -0.13 11.08
CA PRO A 163 -19.98 -0.47 12.10
C PRO A 163 -20.45 -0.02 13.48
N ASP A 164 -20.21 -0.85 14.49
CA ASP A 164 -20.65 -0.59 15.87
C ASP A 164 -19.59 0.15 16.71
N ASN A 165 -18.37 0.31 16.18
CA ASN A 165 -17.24 0.92 16.90
C ASN A 165 -16.34 1.77 15.99
N LEU A 166 -15.46 2.55 16.61
CA LEU A 166 -14.51 3.44 15.93
C LEU A 166 -13.63 2.69 14.91
N ALA A 167 -13.16 1.50 15.26
CA ALA A 167 -12.30 0.69 14.40
C ALA A 167 -13.00 0.31 13.09
N GLY A 168 -14.25 -0.14 13.16
CA GLY A 168 -15.05 -0.47 11.98
C GLY A 168 -15.42 0.76 11.15
N TRP A 169 -15.65 1.92 11.78
CA TRP A 169 -15.82 3.18 11.05
C TRP A 169 -14.54 3.60 10.31
N ASN A 170 -13.37 3.45 10.93
CA ASN A 170 -12.09 3.70 10.25
C ASN A 170 -11.89 2.77 9.05
N GLN A 171 -12.19 1.48 9.18
CA GLN A 171 -12.13 0.53 8.06
C GLN A 171 -13.06 0.94 6.92
N PHE A 172 -14.30 1.31 7.24
CA PHE A 172 -15.28 1.79 6.26
C PHE A 172 -14.77 3.04 5.52
N PHE A 173 -14.30 4.05 6.26
CA PHE A 173 -13.84 5.29 5.66
C PHE A 173 -12.50 5.15 4.93
N ASN A 174 -11.60 4.27 5.35
CA ASN A 174 -10.38 3.96 4.61
C ASN A 174 -10.72 3.36 3.22
N ARG A 175 -11.67 2.42 3.15
CA ARG A 175 -12.19 1.90 1.87
C ARG A 175 -12.78 3.02 1.02
N LYS A 176 -13.63 3.87 1.62
CA LYS A 176 -14.29 4.97 0.91
C LYS A 176 -13.28 5.94 0.32
N ARG A 177 -12.33 6.44 1.13
CA ARG A 177 -11.28 7.36 0.68
C ARG A 177 -10.42 6.78 -0.45
N LEU A 178 -10.05 5.50 -0.36
CA LEU A 178 -9.34 4.83 -1.46
C LEU A 178 -10.19 4.76 -2.73
N SER A 179 -11.47 4.42 -2.60
CA SER A 179 -12.40 4.35 -3.75
C SER A 179 -12.59 5.73 -4.41
N ASP A 180 -12.70 6.78 -3.60
CA ASP A 180 -12.79 8.16 -4.07
C ASP A 180 -11.49 8.60 -4.77
N ALA A 181 -10.33 8.32 -4.18
CA ALA A 181 -9.03 8.60 -4.81
C ALA A 181 -8.87 7.85 -6.15
N LEU A 182 -9.30 6.59 -6.24
CA LEU A 182 -9.31 5.82 -7.49
C LEU A 182 -10.25 6.42 -8.54
N ARG A 183 -11.44 6.93 -8.15
CA ARG A 183 -12.38 7.59 -9.07
C ARG A 183 -11.78 8.85 -9.71
N LEU A 184 -10.94 9.57 -8.96
CA LEU A 184 -10.30 10.81 -9.42
C LEU A 184 -9.14 10.58 -10.42
N ARG A 185 -8.68 9.34 -10.59
CA ARG A 185 -7.60 9.02 -11.53
C ARG A 185 -8.05 9.10 -12.98
N LYS A 186 -7.56 10.12 -13.69
CA LYS A 186 -7.87 10.37 -15.11
C LYS A 186 -7.40 9.24 -16.02
N ASP A 187 -6.30 8.60 -15.68
CA ASP A 187 -5.66 7.50 -16.39
C ASP A 187 -6.16 6.11 -15.96
N ALA A 188 -7.16 6.03 -15.07
CA ALA A 188 -7.83 4.77 -14.78
C ALA A 188 -8.52 4.22 -16.02
N SER A 189 -8.41 2.90 -16.22
CA SER A 189 -9.01 2.19 -17.35
C SER A 189 -10.54 2.36 -17.40
N PRO A 190 -11.16 2.19 -18.58
CA PRO A 190 -12.62 2.23 -18.69
C PRO A 190 -13.33 1.19 -17.82
N GLN A 191 -12.76 -0.01 -17.64
CA GLN A 191 -13.38 -1.05 -16.82
C GLN A 191 -13.35 -0.69 -15.33
N LEU A 192 -12.21 -0.15 -14.86
CA LEU A 192 -12.06 0.31 -13.48
C LEU A 192 -13.01 1.48 -13.18
N LYS A 193 -13.06 2.48 -14.07
CA LYS A 193 -14.01 3.60 -13.97
C LYS A 193 -15.46 3.13 -13.95
N LYS A 194 -15.84 2.20 -14.85
CA LYS A 194 -17.19 1.62 -14.90
C LYS A 194 -17.56 0.97 -13.56
N TYR A 195 -16.66 0.17 -12.99
CA TYR A 195 -16.88 -0.44 -11.68
C TYR A 195 -17.05 0.61 -10.58
N LEU A 196 -16.13 1.57 -10.47
CA LEU A 196 -16.13 2.59 -9.42
C LEU A 196 -17.35 3.52 -9.50
N ASN A 197 -17.85 3.83 -10.71
CA ASN A 197 -19.03 4.67 -10.91
C ASN A 197 -20.35 3.89 -10.73
N SER A 198 -20.35 2.57 -10.93
CA SER A 198 -21.53 1.72 -10.66
C SER A 198 -21.80 1.50 -9.16
N THR A 199 -20.88 1.94 -8.31
CA THR A 199 -20.94 1.72 -6.86
C THR A 199 -21.51 2.95 -6.17
N ILE A 200 -22.80 2.92 -5.85
CA ILE A 200 -23.40 3.84 -4.89
C ILE A 200 -23.12 3.25 -3.50
N ASP A 201 -22.24 3.86 -2.72
CA ASP A 201 -22.10 3.53 -1.30
C ASP A 201 -23.29 4.17 -0.56
N PHE A 202 -24.35 3.38 -0.31
CA PHE A 202 -25.66 3.79 0.25
C PHE A 202 -25.64 4.29 1.71
N LEU A 203 -24.56 4.92 2.16
CA LEU A 203 -24.46 5.57 3.47
C LEU A 203 -23.90 7.01 3.35
N GLY A 204 -24.09 7.63 2.19
CA GLY A 204 -24.02 9.08 1.98
C GLY A 204 -25.41 9.61 1.69
#